data_AF-A0A5P1FSB9-F1
#
_entry.id   AF-A0A5P1FSB9-F1
#
_cell.length_a   1.000
_cell.length_b   1.000
_cell.length_c   1.000
_cell.angle_alpha   90.00
_cell.angle_beta   90.00
_cell.angle_gamma   90.00
#
_symmetry.space_group_name_H-M   'P 1'
#
loop_
_entity.id
_entity.type
_entity.pdbx_description
1 polymer ?
#
loop_
_entity_poly.entity_id
_entity_poly.type
_entity_poly.pdbx_seq_one_letter_code
_entity_poly.pdbx_strand_id
1 'polypeptide(L)'
;MASACYYALFTCFLIIISRIGDANGYTNALDSEIARKHELWMAEHGRVYKDEAEKARRFEIFKENVEYIEDFNNAGKHRYTLGVNLFADLTSEEFLATYASGFKKPEPEIEESLRGGIFHGSCGTAVNHAVTVIGYGESSKDKYWIVKNSWSSKWGENGYIRMEKDVPSPSGMCGITEWAVYPTM
;
A
#
# COMPACT_ATOMS: atom_id res chain seq x y z
N MET A 1 -30.15 -35.07 -37.26
CA MET A 1 -29.70 -34.76 -35.88
C MET A 1 -28.39 -33.95 -35.81
N ALA A 2 -27.58 -33.84 -36.87
CA ALA A 2 -26.31 -33.07 -36.83
C ALA A 2 -26.46 -31.53 -36.90
N SER A 3 -27.59 -31.00 -37.40
CA SER A 3 -27.78 -29.56 -37.61
C SER A 3 -27.92 -28.76 -36.29
N ALA A 4 -28.63 -29.32 -35.30
CA ALA A 4 -28.86 -28.66 -34.02
C ALA A 4 -27.57 -28.44 -33.20
N CYS A 5 -26.57 -29.32 -33.36
CA CYS A 5 -25.29 -29.23 -32.65
C CYS A 5 -24.40 -28.09 -33.19
N TYR A 6 -24.45 -27.85 -34.51
CA TYR A 6 -23.72 -26.75 -35.16
C TYR A 6 -24.27 -25.38 -34.74
N TYR A 7 -25.59 -25.23 -34.67
CA TYR A 7 -26.22 -23.99 -34.19
C TYR A 7 -25.88 -23.71 -32.72
N ALA A 8 -25.86 -24.74 -31.86
CA ALA A 8 -25.51 -24.59 -30.45
C ALA A 8 -24.04 -24.18 -30.23
N LEU A 9 -23.11 -24.71 -31.03
CA LEU A 9 -21.70 -24.31 -30.95
C LEU A 9 -21.45 -22.91 -31.51
N PHE A 10 -22.16 -22.52 -32.58
CA PHE A 10 -22.03 -21.19 -33.18
C PHE A 10 -22.62 -20.09 -32.29
N THR A 11 -23.75 -20.35 -31.60
CA THR A 11 -24.32 -19.40 -30.63
C THR A 11 -23.45 -19.27 -29.38
N CYS A 12 -22.86 -20.35 -28.87
CA CYS A 12 -21.88 -20.28 -27.77
C CYS A 12 -20.64 -19.46 -28.14
N PHE A 13 -20.12 -19.60 -29.37
CA PHE A 13 -18.95 -18.83 -29.83
C PHE A 13 -19.25 -17.32 -29.95
N LEU A 14 -20.44 -16.96 -30.45
CA LEU A 14 -20.88 -15.56 -30.52
C LEU A 14 -21.10 -14.93 -29.13
N ILE A 15 -21.58 -15.70 -28.15
CA ILE A 15 -21.71 -15.25 -26.75
C ILE A 15 -20.33 -15.02 -26.11
N ILE A 16 -19.32 -15.84 -26.44
CA ILE A 16 -17.95 -15.62 -25.96
C ILE A 16 -17.35 -14.34 -26.55
N ILE A 17 -17.56 -14.08 -27.85
CA ILE A 17 -17.05 -12.86 -28.51
C ILE A 17 -17.70 -11.59 -27.93
N SER A 18 -19.01 -11.59 -27.66
CA SER A 18 -19.66 -10.42 -27.03
C SER A 18 -19.16 -10.17 -25.61
N ARG A 19 -18.92 -11.24 -24.82
CA ARG A 19 -18.35 -11.14 -23.47
C ARG A 19 -16.89 -10.65 -23.45
N ILE A 20 -16.09 -11.00 -24.46
CA ILE A 20 -14.71 -10.49 -24.60
C ILE A 20 -14.71 -9.00 -24.99
N GLY A 21 -15.63 -8.58 -25.85
CA GLY A 21 -15.81 -7.17 -26.22
C GLY A 21 -16.17 -6.27 -25.03
N ASP A 22 -17.06 -6.74 -24.16
CA ASP A 22 -17.46 -6.02 -22.93
C ASP A 22 -16.33 -5.93 -21.90
N ALA A 23 -15.55 -7.02 -21.72
CA ALA A 23 -14.41 -7.02 -20.79
C ALA A 23 -13.29 -6.07 -21.26
N ASN A 24 -12.92 -6.11 -22.54
CA ASN A 24 -11.91 -5.19 -23.10
C ASN A 24 -12.38 -3.73 -23.09
N GLY A 25 -13.68 -3.47 -23.26
CA GLY A 25 -14.24 -2.12 -23.14
C GLY A 25 -14.19 -1.59 -21.69
N TYR A 26 -14.47 -2.46 -20.73
CA TYR A 26 -14.43 -2.15 -19.30
C TYR A 26 -13.00 -1.89 -18.79
N THR A 27 -12.03 -2.73 -19.16
CA THR A 27 -10.62 -2.54 -18.76
C THR A 27 -10.06 -1.22 -19.28
N ASN A 28 -10.34 -0.87 -20.54
CA ASN A 28 -9.87 0.40 -21.12
C ASN A 28 -10.47 1.63 -20.42
N ALA A 29 -11.74 1.56 -19.97
CA ALA A 29 -12.37 2.65 -19.23
C ALA A 29 -11.80 2.78 -17.80
N LEU A 30 -11.56 1.66 -17.13
CA LEU A 30 -10.93 1.62 -15.80
C LEU A 30 -9.49 2.15 -15.86
N ASP A 31 -8.71 1.70 -16.84
CA ASP A 31 -7.34 2.16 -17.06
C ASP A 31 -7.29 3.67 -17.31
N SER A 32 -8.26 4.23 -18.04
CA SER A 32 -8.38 5.67 -18.28
C SER A 32 -8.62 6.47 -16.99
N GLU A 33 -9.47 5.97 -16.09
CA GLU A 33 -9.74 6.63 -14.81
C GLU A 33 -8.54 6.53 -13.85
N ILE A 34 -7.88 5.36 -13.80
CA ILE A 34 -6.66 5.19 -12.99
C ILE A 34 -5.51 6.04 -13.55
N ALA A 35 -5.41 6.19 -14.87
CA ALA A 35 -4.45 7.12 -15.50
C ALA A 35 -4.68 8.56 -15.04
N ARG A 36 -5.94 9.02 -15.03
CA ARG A 36 -6.28 10.35 -14.49
C ARG A 36 -5.90 10.50 -13.02
N LYS A 37 -6.12 9.46 -12.20
CA LYS A 37 -5.73 9.42 -10.78
C LYS A 37 -4.21 9.51 -10.61
N HIS A 38 -3.44 8.80 -11.46
CA HIS A 38 -1.97 8.85 -11.47
C HIS A 38 -1.45 10.23 -11.84
N GLU A 39 -2.01 10.88 -12.88
CA GLU A 39 -1.63 12.24 -13.26
C GLU A 39 -1.84 13.25 -12.12
N LEU A 40 -3.00 13.19 -11.45
CA LEU A 40 -3.29 14.05 -10.30
C LEU A 40 -2.37 13.77 -9.13
N TRP A 41 -2.12 12.48 -8.84
CA TRP A 41 -1.20 12.07 -7.78
C TRP A 41 0.23 12.58 -8.06
N MET A 42 0.70 12.50 -9.30
CA MET A 42 2.01 13.01 -9.69
C MET A 42 2.11 14.52 -9.45
N ALA A 43 1.06 15.27 -9.86
CA ALA A 43 1.00 16.71 -9.65
C ALA A 43 1.00 17.07 -8.15
N GLU A 44 0.22 16.35 -7.34
CA GLU A 44 0.15 16.55 -5.88
C GLU A 44 1.48 16.23 -5.20
N HIS A 45 2.17 15.16 -5.64
CA HIS A 45 3.40 14.67 -5.03
C HIS A 45 4.68 15.28 -5.63
N GLY A 46 4.56 16.07 -6.70
CA GLY A 46 5.69 16.67 -7.41
C GLY A 46 6.55 15.62 -8.13
N ARG A 47 5.92 14.54 -8.63
CA ARG A 47 6.60 13.43 -9.31
C ARG A 47 6.86 13.78 -10.76
N VAL A 48 8.10 13.58 -11.18
CA VAL A 48 8.57 13.76 -12.55
C VAL A 48 9.44 12.56 -12.90
N TYR A 49 9.12 11.86 -13.98
CA TYR A 49 9.87 10.68 -14.43
C TYR A 49 10.90 11.04 -15.49
N LYS A 50 11.87 10.13 -15.65
CA LYS A 50 12.96 10.28 -16.61
C LYS A 50 12.45 10.32 -18.06
N ASP A 51 11.54 9.42 -18.39
CA ASP A 51 11.00 9.23 -19.73
C ASP A 51 9.62 8.54 -19.68
N GLU A 52 8.93 8.50 -20.81
CA GLU A 52 7.60 7.87 -20.93
C GLU A 52 7.63 6.36 -20.65
N ALA A 53 8.74 5.69 -20.91
CA ALA A 53 8.87 4.26 -20.61
C ALA A 53 8.93 4.00 -19.10
N GLU A 54 9.64 4.84 -18.34
CA GLU A 54 9.62 4.81 -16.88
C GLU A 54 8.23 5.18 -16.35
N LYS A 55 7.60 6.24 -16.89
CA LYS A 55 6.25 6.62 -16.50
C LYS A 55 5.25 5.48 -16.69
N ALA A 56 5.31 4.77 -17.82
CA ALA A 56 4.46 3.62 -18.09
C ALA A 56 4.69 2.47 -17.10
N ARG A 57 5.97 2.17 -16.76
CA ARG A 57 6.27 1.17 -15.72
C ARG A 57 5.73 1.57 -14.35
N ARG A 58 5.93 2.83 -13.96
CA ARG A 58 5.46 3.39 -12.69
C ARG A 58 3.94 3.43 -12.61
N PHE A 59 3.26 3.61 -13.74
CA PHE A 59 1.81 3.55 -13.83
C PHE A 59 1.26 2.15 -13.52
N GLU A 60 1.88 1.08 -14.03
CA GLU A 60 1.45 -0.29 -13.71
C GLU A 60 1.60 -0.59 -12.22
N ILE A 61 2.74 -0.23 -11.62
CA ILE A 61 2.97 -0.37 -10.17
C ILE A 61 1.92 0.43 -9.38
N PHE A 62 1.66 1.66 -9.80
CA PHE A 62 0.65 2.52 -9.18
C PHE A 62 -0.75 1.91 -9.23
N LYS A 63 -1.12 1.27 -10.35
CA LYS A 63 -2.40 0.59 -10.50
C LYS A 63 -2.53 -0.58 -9.52
N GLU A 64 -1.51 -1.45 -9.46
CA GLU A 64 -1.47 -2.59 -8.54
C GLU A 64 -1.57 -2.13 -7.07
N ASN A 65 -0.81 -1.11 -6.69
CA ASN A 65 -0.86 -0.56 -5.33
C ASN A 65 -2.23 0.07 -5.00
N VAL A 66 -2.84 0.78 -5.94
CA VAL A 66 -4.19 1.36 -5.76
C VAL A 66 -5.24 0.29 -5.54
N GLU A 67 -5.22 -0.78 -6.35
CA GLU A 67 -6.14 -1.91 -6.24
C GLU A 67 -6.00 -2.58 -4.86
N TYR A 68 -4.75 -2.85 -4.45
CA TYR A 68 -4.46 -3.40 -3.12
C TYR A 68 -5.01 -2.53 -1.98
N ILE A 69 -4.77 -1.22 -2.05
CA ILE A 69 -5.25 -0.26 -1.05
C ILE A 69 -6.77 -0.29 -0.94
N GLU A 70 -7.48 -0.37 -2.07
CA GLU A 70 -8.93 -0.39 -2.12
C GLU A 70 -9.48 -1.69 -1.51
N ASP A 71 -8.93 -2.85 -1.91
CA ASP A 71 -9.31 -4.15 -1.37
C ASP A 71 -9.04 -4.27 0.14
N PHE A 72 -7.88 -3.81 0.58
CA PHE A 72 -7.50 -3.79 1.99
C PHE A 72 -8.48 -2.97 2.83
N ASN A 73 -8.79 -1.75 2.38
CA ASN A 73 -9.69 -0.86 3.11
C ASN A 73 -11.14 -1.39 3.09
N ASN A 74 -11.58 -2.00 1.98
CA ASN A 74 -12.93 -2.57 1.83
C ASN A 74 -13.15 -3.80 2.72
N ALA A 75 -12.10 -4.54 3.07
CA ALA A 75 -12.21 -5.68 3.98
C ALA A 75 -12.74 -5.28 5.37
N GLY A 76 -12.52 -4.04 5.81
CA GLY A 76 -13.12 -3.47 7.03
C GLY A 76 -12.65 -4.12 8.35
N LYS A 77 -11.55 -4.87 8.32
CA LYS A 77 -11.03 -5.62 9.48
C LYS A 77 -9.97 -4.89 10.29
N HIS A 78 -9.51 -3.74 9.81
CA HIS A 78 -8.34 -3.03 10.35
C HIS A 78 -8.74 -1.71 11.04
N ARG A 79 -7.94 -1.30 12.04
CA ARG A 79 -8.07 -0.01 12.79
C ARG A 79 -7.21 1.09 12.18
N TYR A 80 -6.62 0.80 11.02
CA TYR A 80 -5.84 1.72 10.23
C TYR A 80 -6.25 1.57 8.77
N THR A 81 -5.97 2.60 7.99
CA THR A 81 -6.27 2.64 6.56
C THR A 81 -5.00 2.82 5.76
N LEU A 82 -5.00 2.20 4.59
CA LEU A 82 -3.99 2.47 3.58
C LEU A 82 -4.46 3.62 2.68
N GLY A 83 -3.51 4.25 2.00
CA GLY A 83 -3.79 5.35 1.10
C GLY A 83 -2.71 5.51 0.05
N VAL A 84 -3.13 6.07 -1.08
CA VAL A 84 -2.25 6.43 -2.19
C VAL A 84 -1.36 7.58 -1.73
N ASN A 85 -0.15 7.26 -1.28
CA ASN A 85 0.79 8.21 -0.70
C ASN A 85 2.03 8.38 -1.58
N LEU A 86 3.08 8.99 -1.06
CA LEU A 86 4.32 9.28 -1.79
C LEU A 86 5.00 8.04 -2.41
N PHE A 87 4.74 6.84 -1.89
CA PHE A 87 5.38 5.59 -2.31
C PHE A 87 4.51 4.74 -3.23
N ALA A 88 3.34 5.24 -3.64
CA ALA A 88 2.37 4.49 -4.42
C ALA A 88 2.90 4.01 -5.79
N ASP A 89 4.00 4.56 -6.30
CA ASP A 89 4.64 4.14 -7.56
C ASP A 89 5.88 3.26 -7.40
N LEU A 90 6.16 2.78 -6.18
CA LEU A 90 7.28 1.88 -5.88
C LEU A 90 6.78 0.45 -5.63
N THR A 91 7.58 -0.54 -6.00
CA THR A 91 7.40 -1.90 -5.48
C THR A 91 7.93 -1.99 -4.05
N SER A 92 7.49 -3.00 -3.29
CA SER A 92 8.02 -3.22 -1.95
C SER A 92 9.55 -3.44 -1.95
N GLU A 93 10.09 -4.10 -2.98
CA GLU A 93 11.53 -4.27 -3.13
C GLU A 93 12.26 -2.94 -3.34
N GLU A 94 11.71 -2.05 -4.17
CA GLU A 94 12.28 -0.72 -4.40
C GLU A 94 12.18 0.16 -3.16
N PHE A 95 11.04 0.09 -2.46
CA PHE A 95 10.83 0.81 -1.20
C PHE A 95 11.85 0.36 -0.16
N LEU A 96 11.97 -0.95 0.09
CA LEU A 96 12.92 -1.49 1.05
C LEU A 96 14.38 -1.18 0.68
N ALA A 97 14.74 -1.25 -0.59
CA ALA A 97 16.10 -0.94 -1.03
C ALA A 97 16.51 0.52 -0.76
N THR A 98 15.55 1.43 -0.70
CA THR A 98 15.80 2.87 -0.58
C THR A 98 15.55 3.40 0.83
N TYR A 99 14.53 2.88 1.52
CA TYR A 99 14.00 3.45 2.76
C TYR A 99 14.19 2.56 3.99
N ALA A 100 14.50 1.27 3.82
CA ALA A 100 14.95 0.41 4.91
C ALA A 100 16.48 0.44 4.99
N SER A 101 17.04 0.57 6.19
CA SER A 101 18.48 0.75 6.47
C SER A 101 19.30 -0.54 6.26
N GLY A 102 19.11 -1.24 5.15
CA GLY A 102 20.00 -2.31 4.67
C GLY A 102 19.81 -3.70 5.26
N PHE A 103 18.70 -4.00 5.95
CA PHE A 103 18.40 -5.34 6.50
C PHE A 103 17.11 -5.96 5.90
N LYS A 104 17.14 -7.25 5.55
CA LYS A 104 16.09 -7.95 4.77
C LYS A 104 14.86 -8.36 5.61
N LYS A 105 13.68 -8.02 5.04
CA LYS A 105 12.24 -8.42 5.21
C LYS A 105 11.73 -8.92 6.60
N PRO A 106 10.62 -8.32 7.06
CA PRO A 106 9.33 -9.02 7.02
C PRO A 106 8.21 -8.24 6.27
N GLU A 107 7.13 -8.96 5.96
CA GLU A 107 5.93 -8.64 5.13
C GLU A 107 5.64 -7.15 4.82
N PRO A 108 5.89 -6.66 3.59
CA PRO A 108 5.81 -5.25 3.24
C PRO A 108 4.78 -4.99 2.14
N GLU A 109 3.62 -4.50 2.56
CA GLU A 109 2.67 -3.71 1.75
C GLU A 109 1.96 -2.69 2.67
N ILE A 110 1.83 -3.03 3.96
CA ILE A 110 1.01 -2.33 4.94
C ILE A 110 1.66 -1.03 5.47
N GLU A 111 2.95 -1.03 5.80
CA GLU A 111 3.61 0.17 6.35
C GLU A 111 3.84 1.25 5.28
N GLU A 112 4.16 0.81 4.06
CA GLU A 112 4.49 1.68 2.93
C GLU A 112 3.30 2.56 2.55
N SER A 113 2.11 1.95 2.48
CA SER A 113 0.86 2.61 2.11
C SER A 113 0.10 3.22 3.29
N LEU A 114 0.68 3.23 4.50
CA LEU A 114 -0.04 3.71 5.68
C LEU A 114 -0.47 5.19 5.53
N ARG A 115 -1.75 5.45 5.83
CA ARG A 115 -2.33 6.80 5.83
C ARG A 115 -2.72 7.27 7.23
N GLY A 116 -3.22 6.38 8.08
CA GLY A 116 -3.55 6.75 9.46
C GLY A 116 -4.32 5.69 10.23
N GLY A 117 -4.59 5.98 11.50
CA GLY A 117 -5.13 5.04 12.48
C GLY A 117 -4.05 4.43 13.39
N ILE A 118 -4.45 3.48 14.22
CA ILE A 118 -3.51 2.76 15.10
C ILE A 118 -3.08 1.50 14.38
N PHE A 119 -1.81 1.51 13.95
CA PHE A 119 -1.19 0.39 13.27
C PHE A 119 -1.11 -0.82 14.20
N HIS A 120 -1.62 -1.95 13.70
CA HIS A 120 -1.56 -3.26 14.36
C HIS A 120 -1.26 -4.39 13.38
N GLY A 121 -0.68 -4.07 12.23
CA GLY A 121 -0.37 -5.04 11.19
C GLY A 121 0.64 -6.08 11.66
N SER A 122 0.73 -7.19 10.91
CA SER A 122 1.77 -8.18 11.11
C SER A 122 3.13 -7.58 10.76
N CYS A 123 4.10 -7.73 11.65
CA CYS A 123 5.48 -7.35 11.45
C CYS A 123 6.38 -8.23 12.33
N GLY A 124 7.62 -8.44 11.91
CA GLY A 124 8.63 -9.19 12.69
C GLY A 124 9.40 -8.29 13.66
N THR A 125 10.31 -8.88 14.43
CA THR A 125 11.22 -8.17 15.36
C THR A 125 12.62 -7.92 14.77
N ALA A 126 12.87 -8.39 13.55
CA ALA A 126 14.08 -8.07 12.80
C ALA A 126 14.00 -6.61 12.32
N VAL A 127 14.38 -5.66 13.18
CA VAL A 127 14.29 -4.24 12.84
C VAL A 127 15.25 -3.90 11.71
N ASN A 128 14.81 -2.98 10.86
CA ASN A 128 15.58 -2.49 9.71
C ASN A 128 15.47 -0.97 9.53
N HIS A 129 14.75 -0.27 10.41
CA HIS A 129 14.49 1.17 10.28
C HIS A 129 14.55 1.85 11.64
N ALA A 130 15.21 3.01 11.68
CA ALA A 130 15.35 3.82 12.88
C ALA A 130 14.34 4.97 12.86
N VAL A 131 13.58 5.09 13.94
CA VAL A 131 12.52 6.10 14.12
C VAL A 131 12.64 6.76 15.49
N THR A 132 11.90 7.84 15.72
CA THR A 132 11.86 8.51 17.03
C THR A 132 10.49 8.37 17.66
N VAL A 133 10.41 7.72 18.82
CA VAL A 133 9.22 7.78 19.67
C VAL A 133 9.16 9.14 20.34
N ILE A 134 8.11 9.91 20.08
CA ILE A 134 7.95 11.29 20.59
C ILE A 134 6.83 11.42 21.63
N GLY A 135 6.10 10.34 21.89
CA GLY A 135 5.02 10.32 22.86
C GLY A 135 4.25 9.01 22.86
N TYR A 136 3.19 8.97 23.65
CA TYR A 136 2.24 7.87 23.72
C TYR A 136 0.85 8.40 24.04
N GLY A 137 -0.17 7.59 23.78
CA GLY A 137 -1.56 7.92 24.11
C GLY A 137 -2.41 6.68 24.32
N GLU A 138 -3.65 6.92 24.72
CA GLU A 138 -4.65 5.88 24.96
C GLU A 138 -6.01 6.38 24.46
N SER A 139 -6.74 5.50 23.77
CA SER A 139 -8.16 5.64 23.47
C SER A 139 -8.96 4.72 24.40
N SER A 140 -10.29 4.74 24.34
CA SER A 140 -11.13 3.88 25.19
C SER A 140 -10.89 2.37 25.03
N LYS A 141 -10.17 1.95 23.97
CA LYS A 141 -9.87 0.53 23.69
C LYS A 141 -8.39 0.25 23.41
N ASP A 142 -7.60 1.25 23.03
CA ASP A 142 -6.28 1.03 22.44
C ASP A 142 -5.22 1.94 23.04
N LYS A 143 -4.04 1.40 23.32
CA LYS A 143 -2.85 2.16 23.69
C LYS A 143 -1.90 2.24 22.50
N TYR A 144 -1.23 3.37 22.34
CA TYR A 144 -0.34 3.56 21.19
C TYR A 144 0.90 4.41 21.51
N TRP A 145 1.97 4.12 20.80
CA TRP A 145 3.14 4.99 20.64
C TRP A 145 2.86 6.02 19.56
N ILE A 146 3.38 7.24 19.73
CA ILE A 146 3.43 8.26 18.66
C ILE A 146 4.86 8.26 18.14
N VAL A 147 5.02 7.84 16.89
CA VAL A 147 6.33 7.62 16.28
C VAL A 147 6.49 8.60 15.12
N LYS A 148 7.57 9.40 15.17
CA LYS A 148 7.97 10.29 14.10
C LYS A 148 8.83 9.51 13.10
N ASN A 149 8.45 9.57 11.83
CA ASN A 149 9.19 8.97 10.73
C ASN A 149 9.97 10.03 9.92
N SER A 150 10.85 9.59 9.04
CA SER A 150 11.71 10.42 8.17
C SER A 150 11.32 10.34 6.69
N TRP A 151 10.09 9.91 6.39
CA TRP A 151 9.60 9.57 5.05
C TRP A 151 8.69 10.63 4.41
N SER A 152 8.95 11.92 4.70
CA SER A 152 8.10 13.06 4.32
C SER A 152 6.80 13.19 5.12
N SER A 153 6.23 14.40 5.11
CA SER A 153 4.93 14.70 5.74
C SER A 153 3.74 14.15 4.95
N LYS A 154 3.96 13.65 3.72
CA LYS A 154 2.90 13.04 2.89
C LYS A 154 2.66 11.56 3.19
N TRP A 155 3.47 10.96 4.06
CA TRP A 155 3.30 9.58 4.52
C TRP A 155 2.65 9.54 5.90
N GLY A 156 1.80 8.55 6.16
CA GLY A 156 1.13 8.38 7.45
C GLY A 156 0.32 9.62 7.87
N GLU A 157 0.25 9.85 9.18
CA GLU A 157 -0.44 10.99 9.79
C GLU A 157 0.50 12.20 9.84
N ASN A 158 0.71 12.87 8.70
CA ASN A 158 1.63 14.02 8.56
C ASN A 158 3.11 13.68 8.87
N GLY A 159 3.58 12.49 8.47
CA GLY A 159 4.93 11.99 8.74
C GLY A 159 5.04 11.21 10.05
N TYR A 160 3.93 10.92 10.70
CA TYR A 160 3.86 10.16 11.95
C TYR A 160 3.06 8.88 11.77
N ILE A 161 3.34 7.91 12.64
CA ILE A 161 2.56 6.68 12.79
C ILE A 161 2.21 6.49 14.25
N ARG A 162 0.96 6.07 14.50
CA ARG A 162 0.56 5.54 15.81
C ARG A 162 0.66 4.03 15.78
N MET A 163 1.54 3.46 16.59
CA MET A 163 1.77 2.01 16.66
C MET A 163 1.18 1.44 17.94
N GLU A 164 0.54 0.28 17.87
CA GLU A 164 -0.02 -0.37 19.05
C GLU A 164 1.04 -0.59 20.14
N LYS A 165 0.67 -0.22 21.36
CA LYS A 165 1.52 -0.29 22.56
C LYS A 165 0.95 -1.32 23.52
N ASP A 166 1.81 -1.83 24.40
CA ASP A 166 1.47 -2.81 25.44
C ASP A 166 0.97 -4.15 24.87
N VAL A 167 1.50 -4.52 23.70
CA VAL A 167 1.31 -5.87 23.15
C VAL A 167 1.98 -6.91 24.07
N PRO A 168 1.51 -8.18 24.08
CA PRO A 168 2.09 -9.22 24.95
C PRO A 168 3.57 -9.52 24.70
N SER A 169 4.08 -9.19 23.50
CA SER A 169 5.48 -9.41 23.14
C SER A 169 6.40 -8.42 23.89
N PRO A 170 7.45 -8.89 24.58
CA PRO A 170 8.41 -8.02 25.27
C PRO A 170 9.20 -7.13 24.31
N SER A 171 9.38 -7.56 23.06
CA SER A 171 9.97 -6.81 21.95
C SER A 171 9.08 -5.68 21.44
N GLY A 172 7.85 -5.57 21.96
CA GLY A 172 6.83 -4.67 21.45
C GLY A 172 6.38 -5.03 20.05
N MET A 173 5.50 -4.20 19.48
CA MET A 173 5.10 -4.31 18.07
C MET A 173 6.28 -3.93 17.18
N CYS A 174 6.55 -4.75 16.16
CA CYS A 174 7.63 -4.55 15.17
C CYS A 174 9.04 -4.36 15.76
N GLY A 175 9.31 -4.91 16.95
CA GLY A 175 10.61 -4.75 17.61
C GLY A 175 10.87 -3.34 18.17
N ILE A 176 9.83 -2.50 18.33
CA ILE A 176 9.99 -1.10 18.76
C ILE A 176 10.69 -0.92 20.11
N THR A 177 10.74 -1.94 20.97
CA THR A 177 11.42 -1.88 22.28
C THR A 177 12.81 -2.53 22.31
N GLU A 178 13.30 -3.08 21.19
CA GLU A 178 14.54 -3.85 21.13
C GLU A 178 15.82 -2.99 21.27
N TRP A 179 15.87 -1.82 20.62
CA TRP A 179 17.08 -0.98 20.55
C TRP A 179 16.80 0.51 20.86
N ALA A 180 16.06 0.79 21.93
CA ALA A 180 15.75 2.16 22.33
C ALA A 180 16.97 2.88 22.95
N VAL A 181 17.29 4.06 22.44
CA VAL A 181 18.35 4.95 22.96
C VAL A 181 17.84 6.38 23.11
N TYR A 182 18.39 7.14 24.07
CA TYR A 182 18.09 8.56 24.25
C TYR A 182 19.39 9.34 24.57
N PRO A 183 19.54 10.58 24.08
CA PRO A 183 20.70 11.40 24.38
C PRO A 183 20.66 11.91 25.84
N THR A 184 21.83 12.06 26.46
CA THR A 184 22.01 12.74 27.75
C THR A 184 22.75 14.06 27.51
N MET A 185 22.41 15.10 28.28
CA MET A 185 23.07 16.42 28.23
C MET A 185 23.96 16.63 29.45
#